data_AF-A0A7S1U5Z0-F1
#
_entry.id   AF-A0A7S1U5Z0-F1
#
_cell.length_a   1.000
_cell.length_b   1.000
_cell.length_c   1.000
_cell.angle_alpha   90.00
_cell.angle_beta   90.00
_cell.angle_gamma   90.00
#
_symmetry.space_group_name_H-M   'P 1'
#
loop_
_entity.id
_entity.type
_entity.pdbx_description
1 polymer ?
#
loop_
_entity_poly.entity_id
_entity_poly.type
_entity_poly.pdbx_seq_one_letter_code
_entity_poly.pdbx_strand_id
1 'polypeptide(L)'
;GGASVAVFEKMATPGGNSVWNGGQVAAVGTRQQLASGIEDSEELMVADMLAAGLDLNHAALLQQLVARSRETAEWTERELGVEYRDRVSQLGGHSVPRTLGTLNSSGRDIVDPMLARARAAPNV
;
A
#
# COMPACT_ATOMS: atom_id res chain seq x y z
N GLY A 1 -25.30 4.17 -11.80
CA GLY A 1 -24.56 3.27 -12.72
C GLY A 1 -23.08 3.62 -12.66
N GLY A 2 -22.20 2.64 -12.85
CA GLY A 2 -20.75 2.87 -12.95
C GLY A 2 -20.34 3.39 -14.34
N ALA A 3 -19.09 3.86 -14.47
CA ALA A 3 -18.51 4.24 -15.75
C ALA A 3 -18.15 3.01 -16.60
N SER A 4 -18.18 3.12 -17.93
CA SER A 4 -17.53 2.14 -18.83
C SER A 4 -16.04 2.45 -18.89
N VAL A 5 -15.20 1.43 -18.71
CA VAL A 5 -13.75 1.57 -18.54
C VAL A 5 -13.03 0.69 -19.56
N ALA A 6 -11.89 1.16 -20.05
CA ALA A 6 -10.93 0.35 -20.81
C ALA A 6 -9.54 0.55 -20.20
N VAL A 7 -8.80 -0.55 -19.99
CA VAL A 7 -7.45 -0.54 -19.42
C VAL A 7 -6.46 -1.10 -20.44
N PHE A 8 -5.39 -0.35 -20.73
CA PHE A 8 -4.37 -0.74 -21.71
C PHE A 8 -3.01 -0.96 -21.02
N GLU A 9 -2.32 -2.03 -21.43
CA GLU A 9 -0.94 -2.35 -21.06
C GLU A 9 -0.15 -2.61 -22.34
N LYS A 10 1.03 -1.99 -22.48
CA LYS A 10 1.88 -2.14 -23.67
C LYS A 10 2.70 -3.42 -23.64
N MET A 11 3.00 -3.90 -22.44
CA MET A 11 3.84 -5.08 -22.21
C MET A 11 3.03 -6.37 -22.41
N ALA A 12 3.74 -7.47 -22.68
CA ALA A 12 3.11 -8.78 -22.86
C ALA A 12 2.38 -9.29 -21.60
N THR A 13 2.75 -8.78 -20.42
CA THR A 13 2.14 -9.11 -19.14
C THR A 13 1.81 -7.85 -18.33
N PRO A 14 0.65 -7.79 -17.65
CA PRO A 14 0.29 -6.67 -16.80
C PRO A 14 1.08 -6.66 -15.48
N GLY A 15 1.13 -5.48 -14.85
CA GLY A 15 1.59 -5.31 -13.46
C GLY A 15 2.95 -4.64 -13.29
N GLY A 16 3.80 -4.61 -14.32
CA GLY A 16 5.07 -3.86 -14.32
C GLY A 16 5.95 -4.13 -13.09
N ASN A 17 6.56 -3.09 -12.51
CA ASN A 17 7.35 -3.23 -11.28
C ASN A 17 6.49 -3.57 -10.05
N SER A 18 5.19 -3.30 -10.09
CA SER A 18 4.29 -3.53 -8.96
C SER A 18 4.12 -5.01 -8.64
N VAL A 19 4.32 -5.93 -9.58
CA VAL A 19 4.32 -7.38 -9.28
C VAL A 19 5.65 -7.87 -8.70
N TRP A 20 6.76 -7.14 -8.91
CA TRP A 20 8.11 -7.57 -8.52
C TRP A 20 8.60 -6.98 -7.20
N ASN A 21 7.92 -5.96 -6.67
CA ASN A 21 8.28 -5.42 -5.36
C ASN A 21 8.05 -6.47 -4.23
N GLY A 22 8.58 -6.18 -3.04
CA GLY A 22 8.55 -7.09 -1.89
C GLY A 22 7.18 -7.25 -1.19
N GLY A 23 6.08 -6.80 -1.80
CA GLY A 23 4.74 -6.86 -1.19
C GLY A 23 4.61 -5.96 0.04
N GLN A 24 5.24 -4.79 0.01
CA GLN A 24 5.38 -3.90 1.17
C GLN A 24 4.49 -2.67 1.05
N VAL A 25 3.75 -2.35 2.11
CA VAL A 25 2.92 -1.14 2.21
C VAL A 25 3.16 -0.48 3.55
N ALA A 26 3.67 0.76 3.55
CA ALA A 26 3.81 1.56 4.77
C ALA A 26 2.47 2.24 5.08
N ALA A 27 1.96 2.06 6.29
CA ALA A 27 0.72 2.67 6.75
C ALA A 27 0.73 2.92 8.26
N VAL A 28 0.05 3.98 8.69
CA VAL A 28 -0.02 4.42 10.09
C VAL A 28 -1.30 3.92 10.76
N GLY A 29 -1.24 3.52 12.02
CA GLY A 29 -2.40 3.15 12.82
C GLY A 29 -3.09 1.86 12.36
N THR A 30 -2.38 0.98 11.65
CA THR A 30 -2.91 -0.30 11.19
C THR A 30 -3.20 -1.23 12.37
N ARG A 31 -4.10 -2.21 12.17
CA ARG A 31 -4.39 -3.24 13.18
C ARG A 31 -3.11 -3.96 13.64
N GLN A 32 -2.18 -4.20 12.72
CA GLN A 32 -0.91 -4.87 12.96
C GLN A 32 0.01 -4.03 13.86
N GLN A 33 0.04 -2.70 13.70
CA GLN A 33 0.75 -1.80 14.62
C GLN A 33 0.12 -1.79 16.01
N LEU A 34 -1.20 -1.65 16.07
CA LEU A 34 -1.94 -1.64 17.34
C LEU A 34 -1.76 -2.95 18.12
N ALA A 35 -1.84 -4.09 17.44
CA ALA A 35 -1.60 -5.40 18.02
C ALA A 35 -0.15 -5.59 18.49
N SER A 36 0.80 -4.88 17.87
CA SER A 36 2.21 -4.88 18.26
C SER A 36 2.55 -3.84 19.33
N GLY A 37 1.57 -3.07 19.83
CA GLY A 37 1.79 -2.01 20.81
C GLY A 37 2.62 -0.83 20.29
N ILE A 38 2.61 -0.58 18.98
CA ILE A 38 3.38 0.49 18.36
C ILE A 38 2.56 1.77 18.35
N GLU A 39 3.12 2.82 18.96
CA GLU A 39 2.62 4.19 18.86
C GLU A 39 3.21 4.84 17.61
N ASP A 40 2.35 5.22 16.67
CA ASP A 40 2.71 5.89 15.41
C ASP A 40 1.72 7.00 15.13
N SER A 41 2.09 7.97 14.29
CA SER A 41 1.21 9.06 13.88
C SER A 41 1.43 9.49 12.45
N GLU A 42 0.42 10.15 11.87
CA GLU A 42 0.51 10.66 10.50
C GLU A 42 1.62 11.72 10.39
N GLU A 43 1.73 12.59 11.39
CA GLU A 43 2.78 13.60 11.47
C GLU A 43 4.17 12.97 11.50
N LEU A 44 4.33 11.87 12.23
CA LEU A 44 5.60 11.16 12.31
C LEU A 44 5.98 10.54 10.95
N MET A 45 5.04 9.87 10.27
CA MET A 45 5.30 9.31 8.95
C MET A 45 5.56 10.41 7.91
N VAL A 46 4.85 11.53 7.96
CA VAL A 46 5.12 12.68 7.07
C VAL A 46 6.52 13.25 7.32
N ALA A 47 6.91 13.42 8.59
CA ALA A 47 8.26 13.91 8.94
C ALA A 47 9.36 12.96 8.46
N ASP A 48 9.18 11.65 8.65
CA ASP A 48 10.08 10.61 8.15
C ASP A 48 10.25 10.68 6.63
N MET A 49 9.15 10.81 5.89
CA MET A 49 9.17 10.90 4.42
C MET A 49 9.81 12.21 3.92
N LEU A 50 9.55 13.33 4.60
CA LEU A 50 10.18 14.61 4.29
C LEU A 50 11.69 14.53 4.48
N ALA A 51 12.15 14.02 5.63
CA ALA A 51 13.57 13.83 5.91
C ALA A 51 14.24 12.89 4.90
N ALA A 52 13.62 11.75 4.60
CA ALA A 52 14.14 10.78 3.62
C ALA A 52 14.21 11.35 2.20
N GLY A 53 13.27 12.22 1.83
CA GLY A 53 13.27 12.90 0.54
C GLY A 53 14.03 14.23 0.53
N LEU A 54 14.82 14.54 1.57
CA LEU A 54 15.63 15.76 1.68
C LEU A 54 14.79 17.04 1.52
N ASP A 55 13.55 17.04 2.02
CA ASP A 55 12.58 18.12 1.89
C ASP A 55 12.21 18.51 0.44
N LEU A 56 12.51 17.64 -0.54
CA LEU A 56 12.17 17.85 -1.95
C LEU A 56 10.77 17.31 -2.31
N ASN A 57 10.08 16.69 -1.35
CA ASN A 57 8.73 16.19 -1.56
C ASN A 57 7.71 17.34 -1.60
N HIS A 58 6.61 17.14 -2.33
CA HIS A 58 5.44 18.00 -2.21
C HIS A 58 4.68 17.66 -0.92
N ALA A 59 4.84 18.46 0.13
CA ALA A 59 4.30 18.17 1.47
C ALA A 59 2.78 17.89 1.47
N ALA A 60 2.00 18.63 0.68
CA ALA A 60 0.55 18.41 0.56
C ALA A 60 0.19 17.02 0.01
N LEU A 61 1.00 16.49 -0.93
CA LEU A 61 0.79 15.13 -1.47
C LEU A 61 1.18 14.06 -0.46
N LEU A 62 2.23 14.28 0.33
CA LEU A 62 2.60 13.38 1.42
C LEU A 62 1.51 13.30 2.48
N GLN A 63 0.96 14.45 2.91
CA GLN A 63 -0.14 14.49 3.86
C GLN A 63 -1.36 13.70 3.35
N GLN A 64 -1.74 13.88 2.08
CA GLN A 64 -2.84 13.12 1.49
C GLN A 64 -2.56 11.62 1.41
N LEU A 65 -1.32 11.23 1.08
CA LEU A 65 -0.90 9.83 1.03
C LEU A 65 -0.96 9.18 2.41
N VAL A 66 -0.41 9.84 3.43
CA VAL A 66 -0.32 9.30 4.79
C VAL A 66 -1.70 9.23 5.45
N ALA A 67 -2.53 10.26 5.30
CA ALA A 67 -3.88 10.32 5.87
C ALA A 67 -4.80 9.18 5.36
N ARG A 68 -4.52 8.63 4.18
CA ARG A 68 -5.30 7.51 3.59
C ARG A 68 -4.55 6.17 3.62
N SER A 69 -3.36 6.13 4.20
CA SER A 69 -2.49 4.95 4.14
C SER A 69 -3.15 3.71 4.77
N ARG A 70 -3.73 3.88 5.96
CA ARG A 70 -4.48 2.83 6.66
C ARG A 70 -5.70 2.37 5.88
N GLU A 71 -6.54 3.32 5.48
CA GLU A 71 -7.77 3.05 4.73
C GLU A 71 -7.45 2.25 3.45
N THR A 72 -6.38 2.65 2.75
CA THR A 72 -5.95 1.98 1.52
C THR A 72 -5.48 0.55 1.80
N ALA A 73 -4.69 0.33 2.86
CA ALA A 73 -4.28 -1.03 3.25
C ALA A 73 -5.49 -1.90 3.61
N GLU A 74 -6.39 -1.41 4.46
CA GLU A 74 -7.62 -2.13 4.85
C GLU A 74 -8.54 -2.38 3.65
N TRP A 75 -8.58 -1.47 2.68
CA TRP A 75 -9.33 -1.67 1.43
C TRP A 75 -8.80 -2.86 0.64
N THR A 76 -7.47 -3.03 0.55
CA THR A 76 -6.89 -4.20 -0.13
C THR A 76 -7.24 -5.52 0.57
N GLU A 77 -7.26 -5.53 1.90
CA GLU A 77 -7.68 -6.71 2.67
C GLU A 77 -9.16 -7.02 2.41
N ARG A 78 -10.04 -6.01 2.53
CA ARG A 78 -11.50 -6.19 2.47
C ARG A 78 -12.03 -6.46 1.05
N GLU A 79 -11.54 -5.72 0.07
CA GLU A 79 -12.11 -5.72 -1.29
C GLU A 79 -11.39 -6.68 -2.23
N LEU A 80 -10.13 -7.00 -1.95
CA LEU A 80 -9.29 -7.85 -2.79
C LEU A 80 -8.86 -9.14 -2.09
N GLY A 81 -9.10 -9.29 -0.79
CA GLY A 81 -8.68 -10.46 -0.03
C GLY A 81 -7.17 -10.55 0.15
N VAL A 82 -6.45 -9.42 0.10
CA VAL A 82 -4.99 -9.41 0.32
C VAL A 82 -4.71 -9.81 1.76
N GLU A 83 -3.79 -10.75 1.95
CA GLU A 83 -3.34 -11.19 3.26
C GLU A 83 -1.98 -10.56 3.62
N TYR A 84 -1.97 -9.82 4.72
CA TYR A 84 -0.76 -9.29 5.33
C TYR A 84 -0.37 -10.12 6.55
N ARG A 85 0.94 -10.16 6.84
CA ARG A 85 1.44 -10.76 8.08
C ARG A 85 0.92 -10.00 9.30
N ASP A 86 0.77 -10.72 10.42
CA ASP A 86 0.27 -10.15 11.70
C ASP A 86 1.22 -9.13 12.36
N ARG A 87 2.41 -8.93 11.79
CA ARG A 87 3.42 -7.99 12.28
C ARG A 87 3.83 -7.02 11.20
N VAL A 88 4.17 -5.81 11.62
CA VAL A 88 4.85 -4.82 10.79
C VAL A 88 6.37 -4.96 10.88
N SER A 89 7.06 -4.49 9.85
CA SER A 89 8.51 -4.48 9.78
C SER A 89 9.06 -3.04 9.86
N GLN A 90 10.25 -2.91 10.44
CA GLN A 90 11.06 -1.69 10.42
C GLN A 90 11.82 -1.62 9.11
N LEU A 91 11.57 -0.59 8.31
CA LEU A 91 12.36 -0.28 7.12
C LEU A 91 13.15 1.01 7.33
N GLY A 92 14.18 1.21 6.50
CA GLY A 92 15.03 2.40 6.54
C GLY A 92 14.23 3.69 6.32
N GLY A 93 14.59 4.74 7.06
CA GLY A 93 13.93 6.05 6.96
C GLY A 93 12.63 6.17 7.75
N HIS A 94 12.17 5.12 8.44
CA HIS A 94 11.03 5.20 9.35
C HIS A 94 11.48 5.27 10.82
N SER A 95 10.83 6.11 11.61
CA SER A 95 11.05 6.24 13.05
C SER A 95 10.51 5.05 13.85
N VAL A 96 9.44 4.40 13.36
CA VAL A 96 8.84 3.21 13.99
C VAL A 96 8.49 2.14 12.95
N PRO A 97 8.30 0.85 13.36
CA PRO A 97 7.86 -0.18 12.44
C PRO A 97 6.43 0.09 11.97
N ARG A 98 6.25 0.21 10.64
CA ARG A 98 4.94 0.53 10.04
C ARG A 98 4.69 -0.11 8.68
N THR A 99 5.61 -0.98 8.24
CA THR A 99 5.49 -1.61 6.92
C THR A 99 4.78 -2.96 7.04
N LEU A 100 3.59 -3.04 6.47
CA LEU A 100 2.90 -4.30 6.20
C LEU A 100 3.65 -5.08 5.13
N GLY A 101 3.66 -6.40 5.24
CA GLY A 101 4.23 -7.30 4.24
C GLY A 101 3.24 -8.39 3.88
N THR A 102 3.00 -8.60 2.58
CA THR A 102 2.15 -9.69 2.10
C THR A 102 2.78 -11.05 2.41
N LEU A 103 1.97 -12.12 2.45
CA LEU A 103 2.44 -13.45 2.85
C LEU A 103 3.60 -13.98 2.01
N ASN A 104 3.60 -13.76 0.69
CA ASN A 104 4.65 -14.25 -0.22
C ASN A 104 5.78 -13.24 -0.44
N SER A 105 5.75 -12.09 0.25
CA SER A 105 6.69 -10.98 0.01
C SER A 105 6.77 -10.59 -1.46
N SER A 106 5.62 -10.52 -2.12
CA SER A 106 5.52 -10.16 -3.54
C SER A 106 4.35 -9.23 -3.77
N GLY A 107 4.56 -8.19 -4.56
CA GLY A 107 3.47 -7.31 -4.99
C GLY A 107 2.42 -8.02 -5.87
N ARG A 108 2.70 -9.23 -6.37
CA ARG A 108 1.69 -10.11 -6.99
C ARG A 108 0.51 -10.40 -6.08
N ASP A 109 0.76 -10.52 -4.78
CA ASP A 109 -0.29 -10.78 -3.79
C ASP A 109 -1.35 -9.67 -3.76
N ILE A 110 -1.05 -8.48 -4.29
CA ILE A 110 -1.99 -7.36 -4.42
C ILE A 110 -2.48 -7.22 -5.88
N VAL A 111 -1.55 -7.27 -6.84
CA VAL A 111 -1.86 -6.98 -8.25
C VAL A 111 -2.70 -8.09 -8.90
N ASP A 112 -2.42 -9.35 -8.61
CA ASP A 112 -3.16 -10.46 -9.23
C ASP A 112 -4.65 -10.45 -8.80
N PRO A 113 -5.01 -10.23 -7.52
CA PRO A 113 -6.38 -9.97 -7.11
C PRO A 113 -7.03 -8.74 -7.77
N MET A 114 -6.30 -7.63 -7.92
CA MET A 114 -6.80 -6.45 -8.65
C MET A 114 -7.17 -6.79 -10.09
N LEU A 115 -6.30 -7.53 -10.78
CA LEU A 115 -6.53 -7.97 -12.16
C LEU A 115 -7.69 -8.95 -12.26
N ALA A 116 -7.81 -9.89 -11.32
CA ALA A 116 -8.94 -10.81 -11.27
C ALA A 116 -10.27 -10.06 -11.09
N ARG A 117 -10.32 -9.09 -10.17
CA ARG A 117 -11.49 -8.22 -9.95
C ARG A 117 -11.85 -7.42 -11.19
N ALA A 118 -10.86 -6.80 -11.85
CA ALA A 118 -11.06 -6.02 -13.07
C ALA A 118 -11.59 -6.88 -14.22
N ARG A 119 -11.02 -8.07 -14.45
CA ARG A 119 -11.49 -9.02 -15.50
C ARG A 119 -12.90 -9.54 -15.27
N ALA A 120 -13.34 -9.61 -14.01
CA ALA A 120 -14.69 -10.04 -13.66
C ALA A 120 -15.71 -8.89 -13.67
N ALA A 121 -15.26 -7.63 -13.78
CA ALA A 121 -16.15 -6.48 -13.76
C ALA A 121 -16.90 -6.36 -15.10
N PRO A 122 -18.24 -6.22 -15.10
CA PRO A 122 -19.04 -6.24 -16.32
C PRO A 122 -18.88 -4.97 -17.18
N ASN A 123 -18.20 -3.95 -16.66
CA ASN A 123 -18.03 -2.62 -17.26
C ASN A 123 -16.55 -2.29 -17.57
N VAL A 124 -15.66 -3.29 -17.50
CA VAL A 124 -14.21 -3.21 -17.74
C VAL A 124 -13.82 -4.15 -18.87
#